data_AF-A0A9D8BNW8-F1
#
_entry.id   AF-A0A9D8BNW8-F1
#
_cell.length_a   1.000
_cell.length_b   1.000
_cell.length_c   1.000
_cell.angle_alpha   90.00
_cell.angle_beta   90.00
_cell.angle_gamma   90.00
#
_symmetry.space_group_name_H-M   'P 1'
#
loop_
_entity.id
_entity.type
_entity.pdbx_description
1 polymer ?
#
loop_
_entity_poly.entity_id
_entity_poly.type
_entity_poly.pdbx_seq_one_letter_code
_entity_poly.pdbx_strand_id
1 'polypeptide(L)'
;MKRKIVFILFILATLHAGCANLNRDNLDDSVIESQWIRNGEPIIFEEEAWYPKDVIENLKDGEMLLIFTYNGERVYIEKREIRPYNRLYTKFGKYQFRVFEKND
;
A
#
# COMPACT_ATOMS: atom_id res chain seq x y z
N MET A 1 16.40 -58.00 -19.70
CA MET A 1 16.59 -56.59 -20.13
C MET A 1 15.31 -55.77 -20.15
N LYS A 2 14.18 -56.26 -20.69
CA LYS A 2 12.90 -55.51 -20.76
C LYS A 2 12.34 -55.02 -19.41
N ARG A 3 12.51 -55.78 -18.33
CA ARG A 3 12.07 -55.38 -16.96
C ARG A 3 12.85 -54.21 -16.35
N LYS A 4 14.12 -54.02 -16.74
CA LYS A 4 14.94 -52.89 -16.26
C LYS A 4 14.59 -51.57 -16.95
N ILE A 5 14.13 -51.64 -18.19
CA ILE A 5 13.69 -50.47 -18.99
C ILE A 5 12.37 -49.89 -18.44
N VAL A 6 11.44 -50.75 -18.02
CA VAL A 6 10.17 -50.32 -17.40
C VAL A 6 10.41 -49.58 -16.08
N PHE A 7 11.38 -50.02 -15.28
CA PHE A 7 11.72 -49.38 -14.01
C PHE A 7 12.33 -47.98 -14.19
N ILE A 8 13.14 -47.78 -15.23
CA ILE A 8 13.76 -46.48 -15.54
C ILE A 8 12.70 -45.49 -16.05
N LEU A 9 11.73 -45.94 -16.85
CA LEU A 9 10.62 -45.10 -17.31
C LEU A 9 9.71 -44.65 -16.17
N PHE A 10 9.53 -45.48 -15.14
CA PHE A 10 8.71 -45.12 -13.97
C PHE A 10 9.37 -44.06 -13.08
N ILE A 11 10.71 -44.06 -12.99
CA ILE A 11 11.48 -43.07 -12.22
C ILE A 11 11.57 -41.72 -12.97
N LEU A 12 11.58 -41.72 -14.31
CA LEU A 12 11.55 -40.47 -15.09
C LEU A 12 10.19 -39.75 -15.02
N ALA A 13 9.10 -40.50 -14.81
CA ALA A 13 7.75 -39.95 -14.74
C ALA A 13 7.47 -39.19 -13.42
N THR A 14 8.18 -39.48 -12.33
CA THR A 14 7.94 -38.86 -11.02
C THR A 14 8.68 -37.54 -10.80
N LEU A 15 9.57 -37.13 -11.71
CA LEU A 15 10.36 -35.89 -11.62
C LEU A 15 9.65 -34.63 -12.17
N HIS A 16 8.44 -34.74 -12.71
CA HIS A 16 7.70 -33.60 -13.29
C HIS A 16 6.62 -32.99 -12.37
N ALA A 17 6.45 -33.50 -11.14
CA ALA A 17 5.57 -32.87 -10.15
C ALA A 17 6.34 -31.83 -9.30
N GLY A 18 7.03 -30.92 -9.97
CA GLY A 18 7.52 -29.70 -9.32
C GLY A 18 6.34 -28.77 -9.09
N CYS A 19 5.79 -28.76 -7.87
CA CYS A 19 4.85 -27.73 -7.45
C CYS A 19 5.56 -26.37 -7.46
N ALA A 20 5.38 -25.61 -8.54
CA ALA A 20 5.62 -24.18 -8.50
C ALA A 20 4.53 -23.54 -7.65
N ASN A 21 4.81 -23.34 -6.35
CA ASN A 21 4.06 -22.39 -5.52
C ASN A 21 4.41 -20.98 -6.02
N LEU A 22 3.76 -20.57 -7.09
CA LEU A 22 3.69 -19.16 -7.48
C LEU A 22 2.69 -18.51 -6.52
N ASN A 23 3.16 -18.13 -5.33
CA ASN A 23 2.57 -17.01 -4.61
C ASN A 23 2.89 -15.75 -5.43
N ARG A 24 2.17 -15.60 -6.54
CA ARG A 24 2.07 -14.36 -7.28
C ARG A 24 1.08 -13.51 -6.49
N ASP A 25 1.56 -12.93 -5.39
CA ASP A 25 0.96 -11.70 -4.90
C ASP A 25 1.02 -10.74 -6.08
N ASN A 26 -0.12 -10.54 -6.74
CA ASN A 26 -0.25 -9.47 -7.71
C ASN A 26 -0.05 -8.18 -6.91
N LEU A 27 1.17 -7.66 -6.95
CA LEU A 27 1.52 -6.30 -6.58
C LEU A 27 0.87 -5.36 -7.61
N ASP A 28 -0.46 -5.35 -7.67
CA ASP A 28 -1.18 -4.19 -8.19
C ASP A 28 -1.23 -3.15 -7.07
N ASP A 29 -0.03 -2.72 -6.67
CA ASP A 29 0.22 -1.70 -5.64
C ASP A 29 0.31 -0.31 -6.27
N SER A 30 -0.13 -0.16 -7.53
CA SER A 30 -0.11 1.11 -8.24
C SER A 30 -1.28 2.00 -7.82
N VAL A 31 -1.42 2.26 -6.52
CA VAL A 31 -2.16 3.45 -6.11
C VAL A 31 -1.30 4.63 -6.56
N ILE A 32 -1.84 5.46 -7.44
CA ILE A 32 -1.12 6.62 -7.99
C ILE A 32 -1.60 7.83 -7.21
N GLU A 33 -0.65 8.58 -6.65
CA GLU A 33 -0.97 9.82 -5.94
C GLU A 33 -1.74 10.79 -6.84
N SER A 34 -2.82 11.35 -6.32
CA SER A 34 -3.73 12.23 -7.08
C SER A 34 -2.99 13.45 -7.61
N GLN A 35 -3.43 13.96 -8.76
CA GLN A 35 -2.77 15.10 -9.40
C GLN A 35 -2.81 16.36 -8.52
N TRP A 36 -3.90 16.62 -7.82
CA TRP A 36 -4.03 17.80 -6.95
C TRP A 36 -3.02 17.77 -5.79
N ILE A 37 -2.76 16.60 -5.21
CA ILE A 37 -1.73 16.40 -4.18
C ILE A 37 -0.35 16.73 -4.77
N ARG A 38 -0.05 16.19 -5.96
CA ARG A 38 1.21 16.46 -6.67
C ARG A 38 1.37 17.93 -7.08
N ASN A 39 0.27 18.65 -7.28
CA ASN A 39 0.26 20.08 -7.57
C ASN A 39 0.45 20.94 -6.30
N GLY A 40 0.46 20.34 -5.11
CA GLY A 40 0.60 21.08 -3.85
C GLY A 40 -0.70 21.68 -3.32
N GLU A 41 -1.85 21.26 -3.83
CA GLU A 41 -3.15 21.80 -3.39
C GLU A 41 -3.47 21.34 -1.95
N PRO A 42 -4.01 22.24 -1.09
CA PRO A 42 -4.28 21.90 0.29
C PRO A 42 -5.58 21.11 0.47
N ILE A 43 -5.61 20.35 1.56
CA ILE A 43 -6.84 19.84 2.17
C ILE A 43 -7.40 20.95 3.05
N ILE A 44 -8.69 21.26 2.90
CA ILE A 44 -9.41 22.12 3.84
C ILE A 44 -10.12 21.23 4.87
N PHE A 45 -9.66 21.30 6.11
CA PHE A 45 -10.20 20.52 7.23
C PHE A 45 -10.28 21.40 8.47
N GLU A 46 -11.46 21.46 9.08
CA GLU A 46 -11.73 22.28 10.28
C GLU A 46 -11.36 23.76 10.10
N GLU A 47 -11.75 24.33 8.96
CA GLU A 47 -11.48 25.74 8.58
C GLU A 47 -9.99 26.07 8.39
N GLU A 48 -9.11 25.06 8.45
CA GLU A 48 -7.67 25.22 8.25
C GLU A 48 -7.20 24.55 6.95
N ALA A 49 -6.17 25.13 6.35
CA ALA A 49 -5.52 24.59 5.16
C ALA A 49 -4.31 23.73 5.54
N TRP A 50 -4.30 22.49 5.06
CA TRP A 50 -3.26 21.50 5.30
C TRP A 50 -2.57 21.20 3.98
N TYR A 51 -1.27 21.46 3.90
CA TYR A 51 -0.49 21.38 2.66
C TYR A 51 0.31 20.08 2.61
N PRO A 52 0.36 19.41 1.44
CA PRO A 52 1.19 18.22 1.28
C PRO A 52 2.66 18.59 1.48
N LYS A 53 3.37 17.81 2.28
CA LYS A 53 4.81 17.92 2.46
C LYS A 53 5.52 16.94 1.54
N ASP A 54 6.76 17.26 1.17
CA ASP A 54 7.62 16.35 0.42
C ASP A 54 8.20 15.24 1.32
N VAL A 55 7.31 14.61 2.10
CA VAL A 55 7.60 13.55 3.06
C VAL A 55 6.58 12.45 2.85
N ILE A 56 7.09 11.23 2.76
CA ILE A 56 6.31 10.01 2.67
C ILE A 56 6.63 9.18 3.90
N GLU A 57 5.60 8.76 4.62
CA GLU A 57 5.75 7.88 5.78
C GLU A 57 5.27 6.47 5.45
N ASN A 58 6.00 5.49 5.99
CA ASN A 58 5.69 4.07 5.86
C ASN A 58 4.95 3.58 7.11
N LEU A 59 3.61 3.63 7.09
CA LEU A 59 2.73 3.31 8.22
C LEU A 59 1.84 2.12 7.89
N LYS A 60 1.57 1.24 8.85
CA LYS A 60 0.63 0.12 8.62
C LYS A 60 -0.79 0.64 8.60
N ASP A 61 -1.65 0.04 7.78
CA ASP A 61 -3.08 0.34 7.76
C ASP A 61 -3.73 0.18 9.15
N GLY A 62 -3.21 -0.74 9.97
CA GLY A 62 -3.64 -0.95 11.35
C GLY A 62 -3.27 0.19 12.31
N GLU A 63 -2.40 1.11 11.92
CA GLU A 63 -1.96 2.29 12.69
C GLU A 63 -2.74 3.55 12.29
N MET A 64 -3.50 3.50 11.20
CA MET A 64 -4.20 4.65 10.63
C MET A 64 -5.70 4.61 10.91
N LEU A 65 -6.29 5.77 11.17
CA LEU A 65 -7.72 5.96 11.33
C LEU A 65 -8.23 6.84 10.18
N LEU A 66 -9.17 6.32 9.38
CA LEU A 66 -9.88 7.11 8.38
C LEU A 66 -10.79 8.12 9.09
N ILE A 67 -10.64 9.40 8.77
CA ILE A 67 -11.45 10.46 9.41
C ILE A 67 -12.44 11.11 8.43
N PHE A 68 -12.11 11.25 7.14
CA PHE A 68 -13.02 11.73 6.10
C PHE A 68 -12.47 11.44 4.69
N THR A 69 -13.17 11.94 3.66
CA THR A 69 -12.74 11.88 2.25
C THR A 69 -12.69 13.30 1.68
N TYR A 70 -11.65 13.63 0.92
CA TYR A 70 -11.45 14.92 0.28
C TYR A 70 -11.03 14.74 -1.18
N ASN A 71 -11.75 15.35 -2.13
CA ASN A 71 -11.51 15.20 -3.56
C ASN A 71 -11.36 13.73 -4.03
N GLY A 72 -12.15 12.82 -3.43
CA GLY A 72 -12.11 11.39 -3.71
C GLY A 72 -11.04 10.60 -2.94
N GLU A 73 -10.12 11.28 -2.26
CA GLU A 73 -9.06 10.66 -1.48
C GLU A 73 -9.46 10.44 -0.03
N ARG A 74 -9.06 9.29 0.51
CA ARG A 74 -9.25 8.97 1.92
C ARG A 74 -8.21 9.70 2.76
N VAL A 75 -8.68 10.45 3.76
CA VAL A 75 -7.83 11.23 4.67
C VAL A 75 -7.80 10.55 6.03
N TYR A 76 -6.59 10.36 6.55
CA TYR A 76 -6.31 9.60 7.76
C TYR A 76 -5.58 10.45 8.80
N ILE A 77 -5.63 9.97 10.04
CA ILE A 77 -4.72 10.33 11.14
C ILE A 77 -4.09 9.06 11.70
N GLU A 78 -3.04 9.17 12.51
CA GLU A 78 -2.59 8.03 13.30
C GLU A 78 -3.60 7.71 14.41
N LYS A 79 -3.87 6.43 14.67
CA LYS A 79 -4.85 5.99 15.69
C LYS A 79 -4.54 6.46 17.11
N ARG A 80 -3.26 6.69 17.40
CA ARG A 80 -2.78 7.19 18.70
C ARG A 80 -2.95 8.70 18.86
N GLU A 81 -3.27 9.39 17.77
CA GLU A 81 -3.35 10.85 17.76
C GLU A 81 -4.67 11.31 18.39
N ILE A 82 -4.53 12.27 19.30
CA ILE A 82 -5.65 12.95 19.96
C ILE A 82 -5.65 14.40 19.51
N ARG A 83 -6.83 15.00 19.44
CA ARG A 83 -6.98 16.41 19.05
C ARG A 83 -6.18 17.33 20.00
N PRO A 84 -5.59 18.42 19.50
CA PRO A 84 -5.52 18.81 18.09
C PRO A 84 -4.58 17.90 17.30
N TYR A 85 -4.94 17.60 16.04
CA TYR A 85 -4.09 16.79 15.17
C TYR A 85 -2.87 17.60 14.73
N ASN A 86 -1.73 16.94 14.60
CA ASN A 86 -0.49 17.52 14.09
C ASN A 86 -0.34 17.27 12.59
N ARG A 87 -0.86 16.14 12.11
CA ARG A 87 -0.72 15.68 10.72
C ARG A 87 -1.99 15.06 10.18
N LEU A 88 -2.21 15.26 8.88
CA LEU A 88 -3.16 14.47 8.11
C LEU A 88 -2.38 13.62 7.09
N TYR A 89 -3.01 12.53 6.66
CA TYR A 89 -2.35 11.58 5.76
C TYR A 89 -3.28 11.15 4.62
N THR A 90 -2.74 10.96 3.42
CA THR A 90 -3.43 10.27 2.32
C THR A 90 -2.63 9.06 1.87
N LYS A 91 -3.28 7.92 1.67
CA LYS A 91 -2.63 6.69 1.25
C LYS A 91 -2.49 6.64 -0.28
N PHE A 92 -1.28 6.48 -0.78
CA PHE A 92 -1.04 6.29 -2.22
C PHE A 92 -0.20 5.04 -2.53
N GLY A 93 -0.05 4.11 -1.60
CA GLY A 93 0.61 2.82 -1.86
C GLY A 93 0.46 1.87 -0.69
N LYS A 94 1.01 0.65 -0.80
CA LYS A 94 1.04 -0.26 0.36
C LYS A 94 1.92 0.32 1.45
N TYR A 95 1.27 0.71 2.53
CA TYR A 95 1.87 1.40 3.67
C TYR A 95 2.47 2.78 3.38
N GLN A 96 2.26 3.35 2.19
CA GLN A 96 2.81 4.65 1.82
C GLN A 96 1.78 5.76 1.99
N PHE A 97 2.12 6.75 2.82
CA PHE A 97 1.25 7.86 3.16
C PHE A 97 1.94 9.19 2.90
N ARG A 98 1.27 10.10 2.18
CA ARG A 98 1.69 11.49 2.04
C ARG A 98 1.32 12.24 3.31
N VAL A 99 2.27 12.98 3.85
CA VAL A 99 2.04 13.83 5.05
C VAL A 99 1.50 15.18 4.63
N PHE A 100 0.51 15.68 5.38
CA PHE A 100 0.00 17.03 5.29
C PHE A 100 0.14 17.71 6.65
N GLU A 101 0.65 18.94 6.65
CA GLU A 101 0.76 19.78 7.84
C GLU A 101 0.23 21.18 7.51
N LYS A 102 -0.15 21.93 8.55
CA LYS A 102 -0.47 23.34 8.40
C LYS A 102 0.78 24.12 7.98
N ASN A 103 0.60 25.27 7.35
CA ASN A 103 1.70 26.23 7.25
C ASN A 103 1.79 26.97 8.59
N ASP A 104 3.01 27.08 9.12
CA ASP A 104 3.33 27.98 10.23
C ASP A 104 3.10 29.45 9.85
#